data_AF-A0A7C5N2Y2-F1
#
_entry.id   AF-A0A7C5N2Y2-F1
#
_cell.length_a   1.000
_cell.length_b   1.000
_cell.length_c   1.000
_cell.angle_alpha   90.00
_cell.angle_beta   90.00
_cell.angle_gamma   90.00
#
_symmetry.space_group_name_H-M   'P 1'
#
loop_
_entity.id
_entity.type
_entity.pdbx_description
1 polymer ?
#
loop_
_entity_poly.entity_id
_entity_poly.type
_entity_poly.pdbx_seq_one_letter_code
_entity_poly.pdbx_strand_id
1 'polypeptide(L)'
;MSADPADIEQPFMSHLLELRDRLLRSVLVVLVVFLALFPFGNDIYVFVAEPLMAVMPEGTSMIATKVASPFLTPFKLSLIAAIFLSMPFLLYQLWGFVAPGLYQHERRMALPLLASSVVLFYLGAAFAYFVVFPLVFRFFTSVTPEGVAVMTDISEYLDFVLTLFFAFGLAFEIPIATIILVWMGMTTPEQLAAKRPYVIVGAFVIGMLLTPPDVISQTLLALPMWLLFEGGVLFSRFFVREQEDGEEASAPVEEATAAAAAGESASAPEEEAFRPLSPEEMDEELDRIEAELDEEEASWHEEPEEEKPEAPLDPVDAKLVRVNELREAMDFAAARRLLYEVLVEGNEEQVRTAKNILEQLDE
;
A
#
# COMPACT_ATOMS: atom_id res chain seq x y z
N MET A 1 -14.17 2.02 30.98
CA MET A 1 -14.42 3.18 30.11
C MET A 1 -14.81 2.64 28.74
N SER A 2 -16.11 2.56 28.47
CA SER A 2 -16.65 2.21 27.15
C SER A 2 -16.50 3.42 26.24
N ALA A 3 -15.67 3.31 25.19
CA ALA A 3 -15.59 4.33 24.16
C ALA A 3 -16.96 4.43 23.46
N ASP A 4 -17.54 5.62 23.48
CA ASP A 4 -18.80 5.94 22.81
C ASP A 4 -18.57 5.88 21.28
N PRO A 5 -19.38 5.17 20.48
CA PRO A 5 -19.22 5.11 19.02
C PRO A 5 -19.16 6.49 18.33
N ALA A 6 -19.68 7.54 18.96
CA ALA A 6 -19.56 8.93 18.48
C ALA A 6 -18.11 9.47 18.46
N ASP A 7 -17.22 8.96 19.33
CA ASP A 7 -15.80 9.35 19.36
C ASP A 7 -14.98 8.70 18.23
N ILE A 8 -15.51 7.65 17.58
CA ILE A 8 -14.85 6.95 16.46
C ILE A 8 -15.27 7.56 15.10
N GLU A 9 -16.46 8.16 14.98
CA GLU A 9 -16.90 8.80 13.73
C GLU A 9 -16.15 10.11 13.42
N GLN A 10 -15.76 10.88 14.43
CA GLN A 10 -14.99 12.11 14.28
C GLN A 10 -13.56 11.91 13.70
N PRO A 11 -12.77 10.89 14.09
CA PRO A 11 -11.44 10.65 13.54
C PRO A 11 -11.45 10.16 12.07
N PHE A 12 -12.42 9.33 11.65
CA PHE A 12 -12.49 8.92 10.24
C PHE A 12 -12.92 10.07 9.32
N MET A 13 -13.92 10.85 9.73
CA MET A 13 -14.38 11.99 8.95
C MET A 13 -13.29 13.07 8.83
N SER A 14 -12.55 13.34 9.90
CA SER A 14 -11.44 14.29 9.87
C SER A 14 -10.28 13.83 8.98
N HIS A 15 -9.93 12.54 9.00
CA HIS A 15 -8.90 11.98 8.11
C HIS A 15 -9.29 12.06 6.62
N LEU A 16 -10.56 11.81 6.29
CA LEU A 16 -11.07 11.98 4.91
C LEU A 16 -11.08 13.44 4.45
N LEU A 17 -11.45 14.37 5.33
CA LEU A 17 -11.41 15.80 5.03
C LEU A 17 -9.98 16.29 4.81
N GLU A 18 -9.04 15.78 5.59
CA GLU A 18 -7.62 16.07 5.42
C GLU A 18 -7.09 15.57 4.06
N LEU A 19 -7.43 14.35 3.67
CA LEU A 19 -7.08 13.80 2.35
C LEU A 19 -7.60 14.70 1.22
N ARG A 20 -8.87 15.09 1.30
CA ARG A 20 -9.51 15.96 0.31
C ARG A 20 -8.78 17.30 0.17
N ASP A 21 -8.51 17.95 1.29
CA ASP A 21 -7.90 19.29 1.28
C ASP A 21 -6.46 19.23 0.74
N ARG A 22 -5.71 18.16 1.07
CA ARG A 22 -4.37 17.90 0.51
C ARG A 22 -4.43 17.63 -0.99
N LEU A 23 -5.37 16.78 -1.42
CA LEU A 23 -5.56 16.45 -2.84
C LEU A 23 -5.92 17.71 -3.65
N LEU A 24 -6.81 18.56 -3.16
CA LEU A 24 -7.17 19.81 -3.83
C LEU A 24 -5.98 20.77 -3.97
N ARG A 25 -5.15 20.90 -2.93
CA ARG A 25 -3.92 21.71 -3.00
C ARG A 25 -2.92 21.13 -4.00
N SER A 26 -2.75 19.81 -4.01
CA SER A 26 -1.92 19.09 -4.98
C SER A 26 -2.36 19.33 -6.42
N VAL A 27 -3.66 19.19 -6.69
CA VAL A 27 -4.25 19.48 -8.01
C VAL A 27 -4.06 20.95 -8.39
N LEU A 28 -4.26 21.88 -7.46
CA LEU A 28 -4.08 23.31 -7.72
C LEU A 28 -2.63 23.64 -8.09
N VAL A 29 -1.64 23.10 -7.37
CA VAL A 29 -0.21 23.31 -7.67
C VAL A 29 0.12 22.74 -9.05
N VAL A 30 -0.30 21.51 -9.33
CA VAL A 30 -0.10 20.91 -10.67
C VAL A 30 -0.74 21.76 -11.76
N LEU A 31 -1.95 22.28 -11.54
CA LEU A 31 -2.64 23.14 -12.51
C LEU A 31 -1.88 24.46 -12.76
N VAL A 32 -1.38 25.10 -11.70
CA VAL A 32 -0.59 26.34 -11.82
C VAL A 32 0.70 26.08 -12.61
N VAL A 33 1.42 25.01 -12.27
CA VAL A 33 2.65 24.63 -12.99
C VAL A 33 2.34 24.26 -14.44
N PHE A 34 1.23 23.55 -14.68
CA PHE A 34 0.78 23.20 -16.02
C PHE A 34 0.49 24.44 -16.87
N LEU A 35 -0.25 25.42 -16.34
CA LEU A 35 -0.54 26.66 -17.06
C LEU A 35 0.74 27.45 -17.38
N ALA A 36 1.76 27.36 -16.55
CA ALA A 36 3.07 27.97 -16.80
C ALA A 36 3.88 27.23 -17.88
N LEU A 37 3.80 25.89 -17.94
CA LEU A 37 4.51 25.07 -18.93
C LEU A 37 3.77 24.95 -20.26
N PHE A 38 2.44 25.13 -20.28
CA PHE A 38 1.60 24.95 -21.45
C PHE A 38 2.08 25.68 -22.72
N PRO A 39 2.56 26.95 -22.66
CA PRO A 39 3.09 27.63 -23.85
C PRO A 39 4.36 26.98 -24.44
N PHE A 40 5.11 26.22 -23.64
CA PHE A 40 6.39 25.60 -23.99
C PHE A 40 6.26 24.11 -24.36
N GLY A 41 5.04 23.59 -24.50
CA GLY A 41 4.80 22.16 -24.70
C GLY A 41 5.51 21.55 -25.91
N ASN A 42 5.67 22.32 -27.00
CA ASN A 42 6.40 21.87 -28.18
C ASN A 42 7.92 21.76 -27.92
N ASP A 43 8.50 22.70 -27.19
CA ASP A 43 9.93 22.68 -26.85
C ASP A 43 10.24 21.51 -25.91
N ILE A 44 9.36 21.27 -24.93
CA ILE A 44 9.45 20.11 -24.02
C ILE A 44 9.34 18.80 -24.82
N TYR A 45 8.47 18.75 -25.84
CA TYR A 45 8.34 17.58 -26.70
C TYR A 45 9.62 17.24 -27.44
N VAL A 46 10.27 18.24 -28.06
CA VAL A 46 11.53 18.05 -28.77
C VAL A 46 12.62 17.53 -27.83
N PHE A 47 12.69 18.08 -26.61
CA PHE A 47 13.64 17.62 -25.59
C PHE A 47 13.40 16.15 -25.18
N VAL A 48 12.16 15.77 -24.87
CA VAL A 48 11.84 14.39 -24.46
C VAL A 48 12.01 13.40 -25.62
N ALA A 49 11.76 13.82 -26.85
CA ALA A 49 11.90 12.99 -28.05
C ALA A 49 13.35 12.81 -28.52
N GLU A 50 14.30 13.60 -28.01
CA GLU A 50 15.71 13.58 -28.44
C GLU A 50 16.36 12.18 -28.39
N PRO A 51 16.21 11.37 -27.31
CA PRO A 51 16.83 10.05 -27.25
C PRO A 51 16.29 9.10 -28.31
N LEU A 52 15.01 9.22 -28.67
CA LEU A 52 14.42 8.40 -29.71
C LEU A 52 14.96 8.81 -31.08
N MET A 53 15.00 10.11 -31.36
CA MET A 53 15.53 10.64 -32.61
C MET A 53 17.01 10.25 -32.81
N ALA A 54 17.78 10.13 -31.73
CA ALA A 54 19.19 9.72 -31.77
C ALA A 54 19.42 8.23 -32.08
N VAL A 55 18.43 7.36 -31.84
CA VAL A 55 18.52 5.91 -32.11
C VAL A 55 17.78 5.49 -33.39
N MET A 56 17.02 6.38 -34.00
CA MET A 56 16.35 6.14 -35.28
C MET A 56 17.35 6.21 -36.45
N PRO A 57 17.20 5.36 -37.49
CA PRO A 57 17.99 5.46 -38.71
C PRO A 57 17.84 6.84 -39.37
N GLU A 58 18.94 7.37 -39.92
CA GLU A 58 18.94 8.64 -40.64
C GLU A 58 17.87 8.65 -41.74
N GLY A 59 16.95 9.62 -41.71
CA GLY A 59 15.86 9.77 -42.68
C GLY A 59 14.50 9.23 -42.24
N THR A 60 14.39 8.68 -41.02
CA THR A 60 13.10 8.26 -40.44
C THR A 60 12.48 9.40 -39.64
N SER A 61 11.22 9.75 -39.91
CA SER A 61 10.48 10.78 -39.17
C SER A 61 9.32 10.16 -38.38
N MET A 62 9.06 10.66 -37.18
CA MET A 62 7.83 10.33 -36.48
C MET A 62 6.62 10.85 -37.24
N ILE A 63 5.55 10.06 -37.27
CA ILE A 63 4.32 10.39 -37.98
C ILE A 63 3.19 10.69 -36.99
N ALA A 64 2.18 11.42 -37.45
CA ALA A 64 0.93 11.56 -36.74
C ALA A 64 -0.16 10.80 -37.51
N THR A 65 -0.60 9.67 -36.96
CA THR A 65 -1.66 8.84 -37.54
C THR A 65 -3.05 9.42 -37.30
N LYS A 66 -3.25 10.10 -36.15
CA LYS A 66 -4.51 10.76 -35.82
C LYS A 66 -4.39 12.26 -36.08
N VAL A 67 -5.47 12.85 -36.61
CA VAL A 67 -5.54 14.30 -36.92
C VAL A 67 -5.33 15.17 -35.68
N ALA A 68 -5.78 14.68 -34.52
CA ALA A 68 -5.68 15.42 -33.26
C ALA A 68 -4.30 15.30 -32.58
N SER A 69 -3.44 14.36 -32.98
CA SER A 69 -2.17 14.08 -32.29
C SER A 69 -1.25 15.30 -32.19
N PRO A 70 -1.01 16.09 -33.26
CA PRO A 70 -0.14 17.27 -33.16
C PRO A 70 -0.65 18.33 -32.17
N PHE A 71 -1.95 18.34 -31.86
CA PHE A 71 -2.55 19.27 -30.91
C PHE A 71 -2.57 18.71 -29.48
N LEU A 72 -2.96 17.44 -29.30
CA LEU A 72 -3.14 16.84 -27.97
C LEU A 72 -1.83 16.35 -27.35
N THR A 73 -0.85 15.94 -28.15
CA THR A 73 0.43 15.40 -27.68
C THR A 73 1.23 16.42 -26.84
N PRO A 74 1.45 17.68 -27.30
CA PRO A 74 2.12 18.69 -26.49
C PRO A 74 1.36 19.06 -25.21
N PHE A 75 0.02 19.08 -25.26
CA PHE A 75 -0.82 19.32 -24.08
C PHE A 75 -0.64 18.22 -23.04
N LYS A 76 -0.74 16.95 -23.45
CA LYS A 76 -0.55 15.78 -22.57
C LYS A 76 0.84 15.78 -21.94
N LEU A 77 1.87 16.04 -22.74
CA LEU A 77 3.24 16.12 -22.23
C LEU A 77 3.41 17.23 -21.21
N SER A 78 2.88 18.42 -21.48
CA SER A 78 2.98 19.56 -20.55
C SER A 78 2.31 19.26 -19.21
N LEU A 79 1.16 18.56 -19.23
CA LEU A 79 0.47 18.12 -18.02
C LEU A 79 1.32 17.14 -17.21
N ILE A 80 1.91 16.14 -17.86
CA ILE A 80 2.75 15.18 -17.17
C ILE A 80 4.05 15.83 -16.66
N ALA A 81 4.69 16.69 -17.45
CA ALA A 81 5.85 17.45 -17.01
C ALA A 81 5.53 18.32 -15.79
N ALA A 82 4.33 18.93 -15.74
CA ALA A 82 3.88 19.68 -14.58
C ALA A 82 3.70 18.81 -13.33
N ILE A 83 3.18 17.59 -13.49
CA ILE A 83 3.09 16.61 -12.40
C ILE A 83 4.49 16.28 -11.87
N PHE A 84 5.44 15.96 -12.75
CA PHE A 84 6.84 15.65 -12.38
C PHE A 84 7.55 16.81 -11.70
N LEU A 85 7.35 18.04 -12.17
CA LEU A 85 7.94 19.22 -11.55
C LEU A 85 7.29 19.53 -10.19
N SER A 86 6.02 19.15 -10.00
CA SER A 86 5.29 19.31 -8.74
C SER A 86 5.55 18.18 -7.73
N MET A 87 6.29 17.13 -8.10
CA MET A 87 6.52 15.96 -7.24
C MET A 87 7.07 16.26 -5.84
N PRO A 88 8.00 17.22 -5.64
CA PRO A 88 8.46 17.57 -4.29
C PRO A 88 7.30 18.00 -3.38
N PHE A 89 6.35 18.76 -3.93
CA PHE A 89 5.15 19.18 -3.20
C PHE A 89 4.14 18.02 -3.06
N LEU A 90 3.94 17.23 -4.10
CA LEU A 90 3.02 16.08 -4.07
C LEU A 90 3.46 15.05 -3.01
N LEU A 91 4.74 14.70 -2.99
CA LEU A 91 5.32 13.83 -1.98
C LEU A 91 5.18 14.47 -0.60
N TYR A 92 5.50 15.76 -0.42
CA TYR A 92 5.27 16.43 0.86
C TYR A 92 3.82 16.31 1.37
N GLN A 93 2.82 16.48 0.48
CA GLN A 93 1.41 16.33 0.85
C GLN A 93 1.01 14.90 1.16
N LEU A 94 1.54 13.93 0.41
CA LEU A 94 1.35 12.49 0.67
C LEU A 94 1.95 12.11 2.03
N TRP A 95 3.18 12.55 2.28
CA TRP A 95 3.91 12.32 3.52
C TRP A 95 3.19 12.89 4.73
N GLY A 96 2.70 14.12 4.65
CA GLY A 96 1.97 14.67 5.78
C GLY A 96 0.65 13.94 6.06
N PHE A 97 0.10 13.15 5.12
CA PHE A 97 -1.12 12.37 5.31
C PHE A 97 -0.82 11.01 5.94
N VAL A 98 0.32 10.41 5.59
CA VAL A 98 0.83 9.17 6.22
C VAL A 98 1.39 9.45 7.62
N ALA A 99 1.94 10.64 7.81
CA ALA A 99 2.56 11.17 9.03
C ALA A 99 1.80 11.01 10.37
N PRO A 100 0.46 11.13 10.48
CA PRO A 100 -0.20 11.14 11.77
C PRO A 100 0.07 9.87 12.61
N GLY A 101 0.27 8.71 11.97
CA GLY A 101 0.64 7.45 12.63
C GLY A 101 2.10 7.36 13.06
N LEU A 102 2.94 8.29 12.62
CA LEU A 102 4.40 8.21 12.65
C LEU A 102 5.04 9.28 13.55
N TYR A 103 4.29 10.36 13.83
CA TYR A 103 4.81 11.59 14.44
C TYR A 103 4.86 11.57 15.96
N GLN A 104 4.43 10.49 16.62
CA GLN A 104 4.38 10.46 18.09
C GLN A 104 5.76 10.28 18.75
N HIS A 105 6.75 9.68 18.05
CA HIS A 105 8.03 9.35 18.68
C HIS A 105 9.29 9.86 17.95
N GLU A 106 9.27 10.18 16.64
CA GLU A 106 10.52 10.50 15.91
C GLU A 106 10.39 11.48 14.73
N ARG A 107 9.93 12.70 15.00
CA ARG A 107 9.76 13.78 14.00
C ARG A 107 11.02 14.12 13.18
N ARG A 108 12.20 13.71 13.65
CA ARG A 108 13.51 13.96 13.00
C ARG A 108 13.77 13.06 11.79
N MET A 109 13.19 11.86 11.72
CA MET A 109 13.44 10.91 10.63
C MET A 109 12.50 11.08 9.43
N ALA A 110 11.35 11.72 9.62
CA ALA A 110 10.41 11.99 8.54
C ALA A 110 10.98 12.93 7.46
N LEU A 111 11.76 13.94 7.84
CA LEU A 111 12.34 14.91 6.91
C LEU A 111 13.42 14.30 5.98
N PRO A 112 14.46 13.58 6.46
CA PRO A 112 15.44 12.96 5.58
C PRO A 112 14.81 11.88 4.70
N LEU A 113 13.76 11.22 5.15
CA LEU A 113 13.04 10.20 4.37
C LEU A 113 12.22 10.83 3.23
N LEU A 114 11.53 11.94 3.49
CA LEU A 114 10.89 12.76 2.45
C LEU A 114 11.92 13.33 1.46
N ALA A 115 13.05 13.85 1.94
CA ALA A 115 14.10 14.34 1.05
C ALA A 115 14.66 13.21 0.17
N SER A 116 14.86 12.03 0.77
CA SER A 116 15.30 10.83 0.06
C SER A 116 14.27 10.38 -0.98
N SER A 117 12.96 10.38 -0.68
CA SER A 117 11.93 10.04 -1.67
C SER A 117 11.97 10.98 -2.86
N VAL A 118 12.04 12.30 -2.63
CA VAL A 118 12.13 13.28 -3.74
C VAL A 118 13.36 13.01 -4.62
N VAL A 119 14.51 12.73 -4.02
CA VAL A 119 15.73 12.38 -4.76
C VAL A 119 15.55 11.06 -5.52
N LEU A 120 14.97 10.03 -4.89
CA LEU A 120 14.75 8.72 -5.49
C LEU A 120 13.77 8.80 -6.67
N PHE A 121 12.71 9.59 -6.57
CA PHE A 121 11.77 9.84 -7.66
C PHE A 121 12.49 10.39 -8.90
N TYR A 122 13.30 11.46 -8.73
CA TYR A 122 14.03 12.05 -9.84
C TYR A 122 15.15 11.14 -10.35
N LEU A 123 15.77 10.34 -9.48
CA LEU A 123 16.72 9.30 -9.88
C LEU A 123 16.01 8.22 -10.70
N GLY A 124 14.79 7.84 -10.35
CA GLY A 124 13.96 6.90 -11.11
C GLY A 124 13.56 7.45 -12.47
N ALA A 125 13.18 8.72 -12.54
CA ALA A 125 12.93 9.41 -13.81
C ALA A 125 14.20 9.46 -14.68
N ALA A 126 15.34 9.81 -14.10
CA ALA A 126 16.63 9.80 -14.80
C ALA A 126 17.02 8.38 -15.26
N PHE A 127 16.82 7.37 -14.43
CA PHE A 127 17.06 5.98 -14.78
C PHE A 127 16.20 5.52 -15.96
N ALA A 128 14.91 5.89 -15.98
CA ALA A 128 14.03 5.62 -17.10
C ALA A 128 14.56 6.23 -18.41
N TYR A 129 14.95 7.51 -18.37
CA TYR A 129 15.43 8.25 -19.54
C TYR A 129 16.80 7.76 -20.06
N PHE A 130 17.78 7.60 -19.18
CA PHE A 130 19.17 7.32 -19.56
C PHE A 130 19.50 5.83 -19.71
N VAL A 131 18.79 4.94 -19.00
CA VAL A 131 19.10 3.51 -18.99
C VAL A 131 18.00 2.72 -19.69
N VAL A 132 16.75 2.92 -19.31
CA VAL A 132 15.65 2.09 -19.80
C VAL A 132 15.31 2.39 -21.26
N PHE A 133 15.13 3.67 -21.64
CA PHE A 133 14.75 4.02 -23.01
C PHE A 133 15.74 3.53 -24.06
N PRO A 134 17.06 3.76 -23.93
CA PRO A 134 18.00 3.27 -24.93
C PRO A 134 17.98 1.76 -25.06
N LEU A 135 17.72 1.05 -23.96
CA LEU A 135 17.76 -0.41 -23.94
C LEU A 135 16.51 -1.02 -24.60
N VAL A 136 15.32 -0.48 -24.32
CA VAL A 136 14.08 -0.93 -24.98
C VAL A 136 14.07 -0.55 -26.45
N PHE A 137 14.49 0.66 -26.83
CA PHE A 137 14.53 1.05 -28.24
C PHE A 137 15.59 0.28 -29.04
N ARG A 138 16.76 0.01 -28.45
CA ARG A 138 17.74 -0.90 -29.07
C ARG A 138 17.15 -2.27 -29.31
N PHE A 139 16.40 -2.81 -28.35
CA PHE A 139 15.71 -4.07 -28.53
C PHE A 139 14.72 -4.02 -29.72
N PHE A 140 13.82 -3.03 -29.77
CA PHE A 140 12.87 -2.88 -30.89
C PHE A 140 13.54 -2.75 -32.26
N THR A 141 14.62 -1.96 -32.35
CA THR A 141 15.38 -1.85 -33.61
C THR A 141 16.09 -3.15 -33.98
N SER A 142 16.59 -3.92 -33.01
CA SER A 142 17.33 -5.17 -33.25
C SER A 142 16.46 -6.33 -33.75
N VAL A 143 15.17 -6.35 -33.40
CA VAL A 143 14.22 -7.38 -33.82
C VAL A 143 13.47 -7.02 -35.11
N THR A 144 13.67 -5.80 -35.62
CA THR A 144 13.04 -5.34 -36.85
C THR A 144 13.65 -6.07 -38.05
N PRO A 145 12.85 -6.75 -38.91
CA PRO A 145 13.36 -7.42 -40.10
C PRO A 145 14.00 -6.44 -41.09
N GLU A 146 15.04 -6.91 -41.80
CA GLU A 146 15.67 -6.13 -42.87
C GLU A 146 14.66 -5.73 -43.94
N GLY A 147 14.60 -4.43 -44.27
CA GLY A 147 13.69 -3.87 -45.28
C GLY A 147 12.37 -3.32 -44.74
N VAL A 148 12.11 -3.38 -43.43
CA VAL A 148 10.94 -2.73 -42.80
C VAL A 148 11.33 -1.37 -42.22
N ALA A 149 10.70 -0.30 -42.70
CA ALA A 149 10.88 1.03 -42.13
C ALA A 149 10.06 1.17 -40.83
N VAL A 150 10.72 1.47 -39.72
CA VAL A 150 10.07 1.69 -38.41
C VAL A 150 9.54 3.12 -38.35
N MET A 151 8.26 3.31 -38.63
CA MET A 151 7.58 4.61 -38.48
C MET A 151 6.75 4.62 -37.19
N THR A 152 7.21 5.34 -36.18
CA THR A 152 6.52 5.44 -34.89
C THR A 152 5.58 6.65 -34.87
N ASP A 153 4.37 6.46 -34.32
CA ASP A 153 3.42 7.54 -34.08
C ASP A 153 3.86 8.40 -32.89
N ILE A 154 3.75 9.74 -33.04
CA ILE A 154 4.17 10.70 -32.00
C ILE A 154 3.45 10.51 -30.66
N SER A 155 2.18 10.10 -30.69
CA SER A 155 1.34 9.93 -29.50
C SER A 155 1.61 8.58 -28.85
N GLU A 156 1.74 7.51 -29.63
CA GLU A 156 2.08 6.19 -29.09
C GLU A 156 3.48 6.18 -28.45
N TYR A 157 4.45 6.84 -29.09
CA TYR A 157 5.77 7.04 -28.49
C TYR A 157 5.67 7.81 -27.16
N LEU A 158 4.97 8.94 -27.16
CA LEU A 158 4.82 9.76 -25.96
C LEU A 158 4.13 8.95 -24.85
N ASP A 159 3.06 8.24 -25.18
CA ASP A 159 2.29 7.46 -24.22
C ASP A 159 3.13 6.36 -23.59
N PHE A 160 3.92 5.65 -24.40
CA PHE A 160 4.90 4.69 -23.91
C PHE A 160 5.92 5.33 -22.96
N VAL A 161 6.57 6.41 -23.40
CA VAL A 161 7.61 7.13 -22.62
C VAL A 161 7.05 7.66 -21.30
N LEU A 162 5.90 8.32 -21.34
CA LEU A 162 5.27 8.88 -20.14
C LEU A 162 4.86 7.78 -19.16
N THR A 163 4.33 6.66 -19.65
CA THR A 163 3.94 5.54 -18.79
C THR A 163 5.17 4.92 -18.12
N LEU A 164 6.28 4.75 -18.84
CA LEU A 164 7.54 4.30 -18.25
C LEU A 164 8.09 5.28 -17.21
N PHE A 165 8.06 6.58 -17.49
CA PHE A 165 8.47 7.59 -16.52
C PHE A 165 7.68 7.49 -15.21
N PHE A 166 6.34 7.37 -15.30
CA PHE A 166 5.51 7.19 -14.11
C PHE A 166 5.81 5.88 -13.39
N ALA A 167 5.92 4.78 -14.13
CA ALA A 167 6.15 3.48 -13.52
C ALA A 167 7.50 3.41 -12.81
N PHE A 168 8.58 3.89 -13.42
CA PHE A 168 9.90 3.92 -12.79
C PHE A 168 10.00 4.99 -11.71
N GLY A 169 9.39 6.17 -11.89
CA GLY A 169 9.33 7.18 -10.85
C GLY A 169 8.67 6.65 -9.58
N LEU A 170 7.52 5.96 -9.71
CA LEU A 170 6.83 5.32 -8.59
C LEU A 170 7.54 4.05 -8.10
N ALA A 171 8.16 3.26 -8.97
CA ALA A 171 8.91 2.08 -8.55
C ALA A 171 10.13 2.45 -7.71
N PHE A 172 10.77 3.59 -7.98
CA PHE A 172 11.85 4.11 -7.15
C PHE A 172 11.37 4.56 -5.77
N GLU A 173 10.07 4.66 -5.51
CA GLU A 173 9.53 4.89 -4.17
C GLU A 173 9.32 3.59 -3.37
N ILE A 174 9.42 2.42 -4.02
CA ILE A 174 9.30 1.10 -3.35
C ILE A 174 10.28 0.94 -2.17
N PRO A 175 11.58 1.31 -2.28
CA PRO A 175 12.50 1.21 -1.16
C PRO A 175 12.05 2.03 0.05
N ILE A 176 11.58 3.25 -0.20
CA ILE A 176 11.11 4.16 0.84
C ILE A 176 9.83 3.62 1.48
N ALA A 177 8.86 3.20 0.67
CA ALA A 177 7.64 2.56 1.16
C ALA A 177 7.96 1.32 2.03
N THR A 178 8.94 0.51 1.62
CA THR A 178 9.39 -0.67 2.36
C THR A 178 9.97 -0.31 3.73
N ILE A 179 10.85 0.70 3.78
CA ILE A 179 11.43 1.20 5.03
C ILE A 179 10.33 1.70 5.97
N ILE A 180 9.36 2.46 5.46
CA ILE A 180 8.25 2.98 6.26
C ILE A 180 7.38 1.84 6.82
N LEU A 181 7.04 0.84 6.02
CA LEU A 181 6.22 -0.29 6.48
C LEU A 181 6.88 -1.05 7.62
N VAL A 182 8.20 -1.23 7.55
CA VAL A 182 8.98 -1.85 8.63
C VAL A 182 9.08 -0.93 9.84
N TRP A 183 9.36 0.35 9.64
CA TRP A 183 9.51 1.32 10.71
C TRP A 183 8.21 1.56 11.49
N MET A 184 7.05 1.49 10.82
CA MET A 184 5.73 1.56 11.47
C MET A 184 5.33 0.26 12.18
N GLY A 185 6.17 -0.79 12.15
CA GLY A 185 5.87 -2.09 12.74
C GLY A 185 4.75 -2.87 12.01
N MET A 186 4.32 -2.43 10.82
CA MET A 186 3.28 -3.13 10.05
C MET A 186 3.77 -4.47 9.49
N THR A 187 5.08 -4.63 9.32
CA THR A 187 5.72 -5.85 8.83
C THR A 187 7.19 -5.89 9.25
N THR A 188 7.82 -7.06 9.18
CA THR A 188 9.26 -7.20 9.44
C THR A 188 10.04 -7.44 8.14
N PRO A 189 11.36 -7.15 8.11
CA PRO A 189 12.20 -7.46 6.95
C PRO A 189 12.16 -8.94 6.54
N GLU A 190 11.98 -9.85 7.49
CA GLU A 190 11.88 -11.29 7.28
C GLU A 190 10.56 -11.65 6.58
N GLN A 191 9.45 -11.04 7.03
CA GLN A 191 8.14 -11.22 6.41
C GLN A 191 8.11 -10.68 4.97
N LEU A 192 8.74 -9.54 4.71
CA LEU A 192 8.89 -9.01 3.36
C LEU A 192 9.80 -9.88 2.50
N ALA A 193 10.89 -10.40 3.06
CA ALA A 193 11.76 -11.34 2.37
C ALA A 193 11.03 -12.65 2.01
N ALA A 194 10.12 -13.15 2.85
CA ALA A 194 9.29 -14.30 2.52
C ALA A 194 8.33 -14.04 1.34
N LYS A 195 7.95 -12.77 1.12
CA LYS A 195 7.02 -12.35 0.05
C LYS A 195 7.71 -12.03 -1.29
N ARG A 196 9.01 -12.29 -1.45
CA ARG A 196 9.75 -12.10 -2.73
C ARG A 196 9.04 -12.67 -3.96
N PRO A 197 8.48 -13.89 -3.93
CA PRO A 197 7.81 -14.44 -5.12
C PRO A 197 6.65 -13.58 -5.59
N TYR A 198 5.86 -13.00 -4.67
CA TYR A 198 4.74 -12.13 -5.01
C TYR A 198 5.21 -10.81 -5.62
N VAL A 199 6.30 -10.23 -5.09
CA VAL A 199 6.86 -8.98 -5.64
C VAL A 199 7.45 -9.21 -7.03
N ILE A 200 8.13 -10.34 -7.23
CA ILE A 200 8.65 -10.72 -8.55
C ILE A 200 7.48 -10.83 -9.55
N VAL A 201 6.41 -11.55 -9.21
CA VAL A 201 5.23 -11.64 -10.07
C VAL A 201 4.64 -10.25 -10.35
N GLY A 202 4.50 -9.41 -9.33
CA GLY A 202 4.04 -8.02 -9.48
C GLY A 202 4.92 -7.21 -10.44
N ALA A 203 6.25 -7.30 -10.31
CA ALA A 203 7.20 -6.64 -11.20
C ALA A 203 7.06 -7.12 -12.66
N PHE A 204 6.86 -8.43 -12.88
CA PHE A 204 6.60 -8.97 -14.21
C PHE A 204 5.24 -8.55 -14.78
N VAL A 205 4.20 -8.41 -13.94
CA VAL A 205 2.88 -7.89 -14.36
C VAL A 205 2.99 -6.42 -14.76
N ILE A 206 3.67 -5.60 -13.97
CA ILE A 206 3.94 -4.21 -14.35
C ILE A 206 4.76 -4.15 -15.64
N GLY A 207 5.81 -4.97 -15.75
CA GLY A 207 6.58 -5.10 -17.00
C GLY A 207 5.70 -5.42 -18.20
N MET A 208 4.77 -6.38 -18.07
CA MET A 208 3.82 -6.76 -19.12
C MET A 208 2.85 -5.61 -19.49
N LEU A 209 2.48 -4.75 -18.54
CA LEU A 209 1.62 -3.58 -18.83
C LEU A 209 2.39 -2.45 -19.52
N LEU A 210 3.69 -2.33 -19.24
CA LEU A 210 4.54 -1.26 -19.76
C LEU A 210 5.16 -1.57 -21.11
N THR A 211 5.50 -2.84 -21.36
CA THR A 211 6.03 -3.27 -22.66
C THR A 211 4.97 -4.06 -23.41
N PRO A 212 5.01 -4.07 -24.75
CA PRO A 212 4.31 -5.08 -25.54
C PRO A 212 4.61 -6.51 -25.02
N PRO A 213 3.83 -7.54 -25.41
CA PRO A 213 4.05 -8.91 -24.97
C PRO A 213 5.35 -9.49 -25.55
N ASP A 214 6.48 -9.07 -24.97
CA ASP A 214 7.85 -9.45 -25.27
C ASP A 214 8.58 -9.78 -23.97
N VAL A 215 9.08 -11.00 -23.88
CA VAL A 215 9.71 -11.54 -22.66
C VAL A 215 11.01 -10.83 -22.33
N ILE A 216 11.77 -10.38 -23.34
CA ILE A 216 13.09 -9.78 -23.14
C ILE A 216 12.95 -8.40 -22.49
N SER A 217 12.16 -7.52 -23.11
CA SER A 217 11.87 -6.18 -22.60
C SER A 217 11.12 -6.25 -21.27
N GLN A 218 10.17 -7.17 -21.12
CA GLN A 218 9.47 -7.38 -19.86
C GLN A 218 10.42 -7.75 -18.72
N THR A 219 11.32 -8.72 -18.93
CA THR A 219 12.30 -9.15 -17.92
C THR A 219 13.26 -8.02 -17.58
N LEU A 220 13.67 -7.27 -18.60
CA LEU A 220 14.57 -6.14 -18.46
C LEU A 220 13.99 -5.00 -17.62
N LEU A 221 12.68 -4.75 -17.71
CA LEU A 221 12.00 -3.79 -16.85
C LEU A 221 11.71 -4.34 -15.45
N ALA A 222 11.37 -5.63 -15.35
CA ALA A 222 11.04 -6.27 -14.07
C ALA A 222 12.24 -6.39 -13.13
N LEU A 223 13.43 -6.64 -13.68
CA LEU A 223 14.65 -6.84 -12.89
C LEU A 223 15.04 -5.61 -12.05
N PRO A 224 15.10 -4.38 -12.60
CA PRO A 224 15.30 -3.17 -11.81
C PRO A 224 14.26 -2.98 -10.69
N MET A 225 12.98 -3.25 -10.96
CA MET A 225 11.93 -3.14 -9.94
C MET A 225 12.15 -4.13 -8.78
N TRP A 226 12.53 -5.38 -9.10
CA TRP A 226 12.90 -6.37 -8.10
C TRP A 226 14.14 -5.96 -7.29
N LEU A 227 15.17 -5.41 -7.95
CA LEU A 227 16.36 -4.90 -7.26
C LEU A 227 16.05 -3.73 -6.32
N LEU A 228 15.13 -2.84 -6.69
CA LEU A 228 14.69 -1.75 -5.83
C LEU A 228 13.99 -2.29 -4.58
N PHE A 229 13.10 -3.27 -4.74
CA PHE A 229 12.49 -3.94 -3.58
C PHE A 229 13.55 -4.58 -2.67
N GLU A 230 14.52 -5.28 -3.26
CA GLU A 230 15.61 -5.90 -2.49
C GLU A 230 16.44 -4.86 -1.74
N GLY A 231 16.76 -3.74 -2.40
CA GLY A 231 17.41 -2.61 -1.78
C GLY A 231 16.59 -2.06 -0.60
N GLY A 232 15.28 -1.91 -0.77
CA GLY A 232 14.36 -1.50 0.29
C GLY A 232 14.41 -2.41 1.52
N VAL A 233 14.32 -3.73 1.30
CA VAL A 233 14.39 -4.74 2.37
C VAL A 233 15.77 -4.75 3.04
N LEU A 234 16.84 -4.54 2.27
CA LEU A 234 18.19 -4.44 2.83
C LEU A 234 18.35 -3.19 3.70
N PHE A 235 17.90 -2.03 3.20
CA PHE A 235 17.99 -0.78 3.94
C PHE A 235 17.12 -0.79 5.20
N SER A 236 15.92 -1.38 5.15
CA SER A 236 15.02 -1.44 6.31
C SER A 236 15.58 -2.22 7.48
N ARG A 237 16.44 -3.23 7.25
CA ARG A 237 17.13 -3.96 8.34
C ARG A 237 18.04 -3.09 9.19
N PHE A 238 18.65 -2.05 8.61
CA PHE A 238 19.50 -1.13 9.36
C PHE A 238 18.67 -0.20 10.26
N PHE A 239 17.41 0.08 9.92
CA PHE A 239 16.54 0.93 10.74
C PHE A 239 15.97 0.18 11.96
N VAL A 240 15.72 -1.13 11.87
CA VAL A 240 15.25 -1.94 13.01
C VAL A 240 16.32 -2.06 14.09
N ARG A 241 17.59 -2.23 13.67
CA ARG A 241 18.71 -2.45 14.59
C ARG A 241 19.04 -1.22 15.45
N GLU A 242 18.84 -0.01 14.93
CA GLU A 242 19.06 1.23 15.68
C GLU A 242 17.99 1.46 16.76
N GLN A 243 16.77 0.92 16.59
CA GLN A 243 15.76 0.92 17.65
C GLN A 243 16.15 -0.02 18.78
N GLU A 244 16.56 -1.26 18.46
CA GLU A 244 17.03 -2.23 19.47
C GLU A 244 18.25 -1.69 20.25
N ASP A 245 19.25 -1.13 19.55
CA ASP A 245 20.46 -0.56 20.16
C ASP A 245 20.17 0.71 21.00
N GLY A 246 19.16 1.51 20.60
CA GLY A 246 18.72 2.71 21.32
C GLY A 246 17.89 2.43 22.57
N GLU A 247 17.11 1.36 22.55
CA GLU A 247 16.31 0.90 23.68
C GLU A 247 17.19 0.25 24.75
N GLU A 248 18.19 -0.56 24.35
CA GLU A 248 19.21 -1.12 25.25
C GLU A 248 20.10 -0.04 25.90
N ALA A 249 20.42 1.06 25.21
CA ALA A 249 21.22 2.16 25.76
C ALA A 249 20.45 3.07 26.74
N SER A 250 19.12 2.93 26.83
CA SER A 250 18.25 3.70 27.72
C SER A 250 17.84 2.96 29.00
N ALA A 251 18.21 1.69 29.13
CA ALA A 251 18.12 0.98 30.39
C ALA A 251 19.09 1.64 31.41
N PRO A 252 18.65 1.96 32.64
CA PRO A 252 19.52 2.67 33.58
C PRO A 252 20.73 1.80 33.95
N VAL A 253 21.92 2.27 33.61
CA VAL A 253 23.19 1.78 34.15
C VAL A 253 23.28 2.23 35.61
N GLU A 254 22.68 1.46 36.51
CA GLU A 254 22.82 1.66 37.97
C GLU A 254 23.51 0.48 38.65
N GLU A 255 24.47 -0.15 37.96
CA GLU A 255 25.22 -1.28 38.53
C GLU A 255 26.69 -1.28 38.06
N ALA A 256 27.45 -0.21 38.34
CA ALA A 256 28.91 -0.25 38.12
C ALA A 256 29.77 0.62 39.04
N THR A 257 29.22 1.43 39.94
CA THR A 257 30.02 2.34 40.77
C THR A 257 29.73 2.22 42.27
N ALA A 258 29.90 1.04 42.85
CA ALA A 258 29.81 0.87 44.31
C ALA A 258 30.84 -0.09 44.92
N ALA A 259 31.89 -0.50 44.19
CA ALA A 259 32.88 -1.46 44.70
C ALA A 259 34.11 -0.84 45.40
N ALA A 260 34.13 0.46 45.72
CA ALA A 260 35.37 1.12 46.16
C ALA A 260 35.36 1.82 47.54
N ALA A 261 34.25 1.86 48.29
CA ALA A 261 34.30 2.48 49.62
C ALA A 261 33.17 1.99 50.54
N ALA A 262 33.50 1.08 51.45
CA ALA A 262 32.71 0.86 52.66
C ALA A 262 33.60 0.36 53.80
N GLY A 263 34.10 1.32 54.58
CA GLY A 263 34.35 1.14 56.01
C GLY A 263 33.19 1.78 56.78
N GLU A 264 32.70 1.05 57.78
CA GLU A 264 31.85 1.46 58.92
C GLU A 264 30.39 1.91 58.70
N SER A 265 29.48 1.01 59.12
CA SER A 265 28.34 1.16 60.06
C SER A 265 27.37 2.35 59.93
N ALA A 266 26.10 2.05 59.60
CA ALA A 266 24.92 2.31 60.45
C ALA A 266 23.62 1.87 59.75
N SER A 267 22.66 1.40 60.55
CA SER A 267 21.38 0.75 60.21
C SER A 267 20.25 1.69 59.74
N ALA A 268 19.47 1.26 58.74
CA ALA A 268 18.07 1.64 58.44
C ALA A 268 17.42 0.55 57.55
N PRO A 269 16.08 0.36 57.57
CA PRO A 269 15.42 -0.88 57.13
C PRO A 269 15.40 -1.03 55.61
N GLU A 270 15.70 -2.24 55.13
CA GLU A 270 15.77 -2.59 53.70
C GLU A 270 14.35 -2.66 53.10
N GLU A 271 14.08 -1.76 52.16
CA GLU A 271 13.06 -1.97 51.12
C GLU A 271 13.47 -3.20 50.31
N GLU A 272 12.51 -4.10 50.06
CA GLU A 272 12.69 -5.39 49.39
C GLU A 272 13.34 -5.23 48.01
N ALA A 273 14.67 -5.35 47.98
CA ALA A 273 15.42 -5.56 46.76
C ALA A 273 15.03 -6.93 46.20
N PHE A 274 14.63 -6.97 44.92
CA PHE A 274 14.26 -8.17 44.20
C PHE A 274 15.34 -9.26 44.37
N ARG A 275 15.01 -10.32 45.11
CA ARG A 275 15.83 -11.53 45.22
C ARG A 275 15.23 -12.61 44.32
N PRO A 276 16.05 -13.33 43.53
CA PRO A 276 15.56 -14.50 42.82
C PRO A 276 15.03 -15.52 43.85
N LEU A 277 13.84 -16.07 43.60
CA LEU A 277 13.18 -17.06 44.44
C LEU A 277 14.11 -18.26 44.67
N SER A 278 14.17 -18.74 45.91
CA SER A 278 14.85 -20.01 46.18
C SER A 278 14.07 -21.17 45.54
N PRO A 279 14.70 -22.34 45.29
CA PRO A 279 14.03 -23.46 44.64
C PRO A 279 12.74 -23.91 45.35
N GLU A 280 12.72 -23.85 46.69
CA GLU A 280 11.54 -24.21 47.48
C GLU A 280 10.42 -23.16 47.34
N GLU A 281 10.76 -21.86 47.30
CA GLU A 281 9.79 -20.78 47.09
C GLU A 281 9.26 -20.76 45.64
N MET A 282 10.04 -21.21 44.66
CA MET A 282 9.61 -21.35 43.27
C MET A 282 8.56 -22.46 43.12
N ASP A 283 8.78 -23.60 43.77
CA ASP A 283 7.83 -24.72 43.75
C ASP A 283 6.50 -24.32 44.43
N GLU A 284 6.55 -23.56 45.54
CA GLU A 284 5.34 -23.04 46.20
C GLU A 284 4.58 -22.00 45.35
N GLU A 285 5.28 -21.16 44.58
CA GLU A 285 4.63 -20.23 43.64
C GLU A 285 4.03 -20.98 42.44
N LEU A 286 4.70 -22.01 41.92
CA LEU A 286 4.17 -22.85 40.84
C LEU A 286 2.90 -23.59 41.28
N ASP A 287 2.89 -24.18 42.47
CA ASP A 287 1.70 -24.83 43.04
C ASP A 287 0.53 -23.84 43.20
N ARG A 288 0.83 -22.58 43.54
CA ARG A 288 -0.19 -21.53 43.67
C ARG A 288 -0.76 -21.12 42.31
N ILE A 289 0.10 -20.96 41.31
CA ILE A 289 -0.30 -20.63 39.94
C ILE A 289 -1.13 -21.78 39.34
N GLU A 290 -0.74 -23.03 39.57
CA GLU A 290 -1.48 -24.20 39.10
C GLU A 290 -2.87 -24.27 39.75
N ALA A 291 -2.98 -23.95 41.04
CA ALA A 291 -4.28 -23.83 41.72
C ALA A 291 -5.15 -22.67 41.22
N GLU A 292 -4.56 -21.50 40.91
CA GLU A 292 -5.29 -20.36 40.30
C GLU A 292 -5.76 -20.69 38.88
N LEU A 293 -4.95 -21.39 38.09
CA LEU A 293 -5.30 -21.84 36.76
C LEU A 293 -6.42 -22.89 36.80
N ASP A 294 -6.40 -23.83 37.76
CA ASP A 294 -7.48 -24.80 37.96
C ASP A 294 -8.80 -24.11 38.37
N GLU A 295 -8.74 -23.05 39.20
CA GLU A 295 -9.91 -22.22 39.54
C GLU A 295 -10.41 -21.38 38.37
N GLU A 296 -9.52 -20.80 37.56
CA GLU A 296 -9.89 -20.12 36.32
C GLU A 296 -10.50 -21.10 35.31
N GLU A 297 -9.92 -22.27 35.10
CA GLU A 297 -10.40 -23.30 34.17
C GLU A 297 -11.78 -23.85 34.59
N ALA A 298 -12.04 -23.94 35.89
CA ALA A 298 -13.38 -24.20 36.42
C ALA A 298 -14.37 -23.06 36.12
N SER A 299 -13.93 -21.80 36.13
CA SER A 299 -14.77 -20.64 35.79
C SER A 299 -15.16 -20.58 34.30
N TRP A 300 -14.34 -21.13 33.40
CA TRP A 300 -14.64 -21.25 31.97
C TRP A 300 -15.70 -22.33 31.65
N HIS A 301 -16.00 -23.22 32.60
CA HIS A 301 -16.91 -24.36 32.41
C HIS A 301 -18.27 -24.24 33.12
N GLU A 302 -18.57 -23.12 33.78
CA GLU A 302 -19.80 -22.92 34.56
C GLU A 302 -20.81 -21.88 33.99
N GLU A 303 -20.69 -21.48 32.72
CA GLU A 303 -21.80 -20.78 32.04
C GLU A 303 -22.59 -21.76 31.16
N PRO A 304 -23.84 -22.13 31.51
CA PRO A 304 -24.73 -22.75 30.53
C PRO A 304 -24.96 -21.71 29.44
N GLU A 305 -24.73 -22.08 28.17
CA GLU A 305 -25.06 -21.25 27.01
C GLU A 305 -26.54 -20.83 27.08
N GLU A 306 -26.81 -19.63 27.59
CA GLU A 306 -28.09 -18.97 27.40
C GLU A 306 -28.17 -18.57 25.93
N GLU A 307 -28.85 -19.40 25.13
CA GLU A 307 -29.38 -19.02 23.82
C GLU A 307 -30.10 -17.67 23.98
N LYS A 308 -29.47 -16.59 23.47
CA LYS A 308 -30.14 -15.31 23.30
C LYS A 308 -31.39 -15.57 22.46
N PRO A 309 -32.59 -15.17 22.91
CA PRO A 309 -33.78 -15.35 22.09
C PRO A 309 -33.59 -14.55 20.81
N GLU A 310 -33.59 -15.24 19.67
CA GLU A 310 -33.64 -14.62 18.35
C GLU A 310 -34.75 -13.57 18.38
N ALA A 311 -34.41 -12.33 17.99
CA ALA A 311 -35.42 -11.29 17.82
C ALA A 311 -36.52 -11.83 16.89
N PRO A 312 -37.81 -11.56 17.13
CA PRO A 312 -38.87 -12.10 16.31
C PRO A 312 -38.60 -11.74 14.85
N LEU A 313 -38.36 -12.76 14.01
CA LEU A 313 -38.14 -12.57 12.58
C LEU A 313 -39.23 -11.67 12.03
N ASP A 314 -38.83 -10.67 11.23
CA ASP A 314 -39.78 -9.90 10.42
C ASP A 314 -40.70 -10.91 9.69
N PRO A 315 -42.03 -10.76 9.72
CA PRO A 315 -42.95 -11.65 9.02
C PRO A 315 -42.58 -11.90 7.56
N VAL A 316 -41.91 -10.95 6.89
CA VAL A 316 -41.41 -11.13 5.52
C VAL A 316 -40.13 -11.98 5.46
N ASP A 317 -39.21 -11.83 6.42
CA ASP A 317 -37.99 -12.64 6.50
C ASP A 317 -38.33 -14.11 6.83
N ALA A 318 -39.34 -14.35 7.66
CA ALA A 318 -39.86 -15.69 7.91
C ALA A 318 -40.39 -16.37 6.62
N LYS A 319 -40.97 -15.60 5.69
CA LYS A 319 -41.40 -16.12 4.38
C LYS A 319 -40.19 -16.49 3.51
N LEU A 320 -39.11 -15.71 3.54
CA LEU A 320 -37.87 -16.02 2.79
C LEU A 320 -37.18 -17.28 3.32
N VAL A 321 -37.15 -17.49 4.64
CA VAL A 321 -36.66 -18.73 5.23
C VAL A 321 -37.52 -19.92 4.78
N ARG A 322 -38.85 -19.78 4.84
CA ARG A 322 -39.77 -20.83 4.39
C ARG A 322 -39.66 -21.15 2.89
N VAL A 323 -39.30 -20.16 2.07
CA VAL A 323 -39.02 -20.37 0.65
C VAL A 323 -37.81 -21.29 0.46
N ASN A 324 -36.74 -21.14 1.25
CA ASN A 324 -35.58 -22.03 1.17
C ASN A 324 -35.93 -23.47 1.58
N GLU A 325 -36.70 -23.65 2.65
CA GLU A 325 -37.17 -24.99 3.04
C GLU A 325 -38.01 -25.66 1.94
N LEU A 326 -38.86 -24.89 1.25
CA LEU A 326 -39.67 -25.41 0.13
C LEU A 326 -38.83 -25.73 -1.10
N ARG A 327 -37.74 -24.99 -1.34
CA ARG A 327 -36.76 -25.30 -2.40
C ARG A 327 -36.03 -26.61 -2.09
N GLU A 328 -35.61 -26.82 -0.84
CA GLU A 328 -34.99 -28.08 -0.39
C GLU A 328 -35.97 -29.26 -0.51
N ALA A 329 -37.26 -29.04 -0.23
CA ALA A 329 -38.32 -30.02 -0.42
C ALA A 329 -38.76 -30.19 -1.89
N MET A 330 -38.16 -29.48 -2.84
CA MET A 330 -38.52 -29.44 -4.27
C MET A 330 -39.97 -29.05 -4.58
N ASP A 331 -40.65 -28.35 -3.66
CA ASP A 331 -41.99 -27.79 -3.90
C ASP A 331 -41.87 -26.36 -4.46
N PHE A 332 -41.48 -26.29 -5.73
CA PHE A 332 -41.25 -25.02 -6.43
C PHE A 332 -42.54 -24.21 -6.65
N ALA A 333 -43.70 -24.86 -6.67
CA ALA A 333 -44.98 -24.16 -6.84
C ALA A 333 -45.36 -23.37 -5.58
N ALA A 334 -45.18 -23.97 -4.40
CA ALA A 334 -45.38 -23.29 -3.14
C ALA A 334 -44.31 -22.20 -2.90
N ALA A 335 -43.05 -22.46 -3.26
CA ALA A 335 -41.96 -21.49 -3.15
C ALA A 335 -42.22 -20.23 -3.99
N ARG A 336 -42.65 -20.38 -5.25
CA ARG A 336 -43.01 -19.23 -6.12
C ARG A 336 -44.14 -18.40 -5.54
N ARG A 337 -45.18 -19.03 -4.96
CA ARG A 337 -46.31 -18.32 -4.37
C ARG A 337 -45.86 -17.41 -3.22
N LEU A 338 -45.01 -17.91 -2.32
CA LEU A 338 -44.46 -17.10 -1.22
C LEU A 338 -43.54 -16.00 -1.72
N LEU A 339 -42.73 -16.25 -2.75
CA LEU A 339 -41.90 -15.22 -3.37
C LEU A 339 -42.73 -14.07 -3.94
N TYR A 340 -43.88 -14.34 -4.58
CA TYR A 340 -44.80 -13.29 -5.03
C TYR A 340 -45.40 -12.47 -3.89
N GLU A 341 -45.65 -13.08 -2.73
CA GLU A 341 -46.10 -12.34 -1.54
C GLU A 341 -44.98 -11.43 -1.00
N VAL A 342 -43.73 -11.92 -0.96
CA VAL A 342 -42.56 -11.13 -0.55
C VAL A 342 -42.31 -9.95 -1.51
N LEU A 343 -42.59 -10.10 -2.81
CA LEU A 343 -42.50 -8.99 -3.78
C LEU A 343 -43.49 -7.85 -3.51
N VAL A 344 -44.59 -8.12 -2.81
CA VAL A 344 -45.64 -7.14 -2.49
C VAL A 344 -45.43 -6.54 -1.10
N GLU A 345 -44.98 -7.35 -0.14
CA GLU A 345 -44.91 -6.97 1.28
C GLU A 345 -43.50 -6.54 1.72
N GLY A 346 -42.45 -6.91 0.99
CA GLY A 346 -41.06 -6.71 1.39
C GLY A 346 -40.48 -5.34 1.08
N ASN A 347 -39.41 -4.99 1.80
CA ASN A 347 -38.57 -3.82 1.55
C ASN A 347 -37.71 -4.00 0.28
N GLU A 348 -37.01 -2.94 -0.17
CA GLU A 348 -36.24 -2.97 -1.44
C GLU A 348 -35.21 -4.11 -1.50
N GLU A 349 -34.60 -4.47 -0.38
CA GLU A 349 -33.61 -5.54 -0.29
C GLU A 349 -34.25 -6.93 -0.35
N GLN A 350 -35.33 -7.16 0.39
CA GLN A 350 -36.11 -8.40 0.37
C GLN A 350 -36.71 -8.65 -1.02
N VAL A 351 -37.21 -7.61 -1.68
CA VAL A 351 -37.73 -7.67 -3.05
C VAL A 351 -36.63 -8.04 -4.05
N ARG A 352 -35.44 -7.47 -3.92
CA ARG A 352 -34.28 -7.82 -4.77
C ARG A 352 -33.90 -9.29 -4.59
N THR A 353 -33.85 -9.77 -3.36
CA THR A 353 -33.57 -11.17 -3.06
C THR A 353 -34.64 -12.10 -3.63
N ALA A 354 -35.93 -11.77 -3.48
CA ALA A 354 -37.02 -12.56 -4.04
C ALA A 354 -36.98 -12.63 -5.57
N LYS A 355 -36.63 -11.54 -6.27
CA LYS A 355 -36.45 -11.52 -7.73
C LYS A 355 -35.32 -12.45 -8.19
N ASN A 356 -34.16 -12.38 -7.54
CA ASN A 356 -33.02 -13.24 -7.87
C ASN A 356 -33.37 -14.72 -7.69
N ILE A 357 -34.11 -15.07 -6.62
CA ILE A 357 -34.54 -16.45 -6.38
C ILE A 357 -35.57 -16.90 -7.42
N LEU A 358 -36.50 -16.02 -7.85
CA LEU A 358 -37.45 -16.34 -8.91
C LEU A 358 -36.75 -16.60 -10.25
N GLU A 359 -35.75 -15.79 -10.61
CA GLU A 359 -34.95 -16.00 -11.83
C GLU A 359 -34.25 -17.37 -11.82
N GLN A 360 -33.69 -17.78 -10.68
CA GLN A 360 -33.08 -19.11 -10.52
C GLN A 360 -34.07 -20.28 -10.56
N LEU A 361 -35.36 -20.04 -10.35
CA LEU A 361 -36.40 -21.07 -10.40
C LEU A 361 -37.06 -21.21 -11.79
N ASP A 362 -36.73 -20.30 -12.71
CA ASP A 362 -37.20 -20.30 -14.09
C ASP A 362 -36.14 -20.85 -15.07
N GLU A 363 -34.88 -20.99 -14.64
CA GLU A 363 -33.82 -21.81 -15.28
C GLU A 363 -33.96 -23.30 -14.93
#